data_AF-A0A2N3EFE7-F1
#
_entry.id   AF-A0A2N3EFE7-F1
#
_cell.length_a   1.000
_cell.length_b   1.000
_cell.length_c   1.000
_cell.angle_alpha   90.00
_cell.angle_beta   90.00
_cell.angle_gamma   90.00
#
_symmetry.space_group_name_H-M   'P 1'
#
loop_
_entity.id
_entity.type
_entity.pdbx_description
1 polymer ?
#
loop_
_entity_poly.entity_id
_entity_poly.type
_entity_poly.pdbx_seq_one_letter_code
_entity_poly.pdbx_strand_id
1 'polypeptide(L)'
;VAFRVPNGSPDSRRIEHRVTGADANPYLVLAAILAGIHYGIVNEIDPGEPAEGNACEVMDEDIPFYLPSALKRLRGSDVMREYLGERYVDVYAETKMLEFDKFQRAISPLEYDWYL
;
A
#
# COMPACT_ATOMS: atom_id res chain seq x y z
N VAL A 1 -1.63 -12.02 5.81
CA VAL A 1 -2.64 -10.99 6.07
C VAL A 1 -1.95 -9.64 6.12
N ALA A 2 -2.56 -8.61 5.54
CA ALA A 2 -2.03 -7.25 5.51
C ALA A 2 -2.06 -6.57 6.90
N PHE A 3 -3.14 -6.81 7.66
CA PHE A 3 -3.27 -6.39 9.05
C PHE A 3 -3.31 -7.62 9.98
N ARG A 4 -2.74 -7.47 11.18
CA ARG A 4 -2.82 -8.46 12.26
C ARG A 4 -3.32 -7.79 13.53
N VAL A 5 -4.13 -8.50 14.31
CA VAL A 5 -4.43 -8.16 15.71
C VAL A 5 -3.56 -9.04 16.60
N PRO A 6 -2.52 -8.50 17.25
CA PRO A 6 -1.67 -9.29 18.14
C PRO A 6 -2.44 -9.76 19.37
N ASN A 7 -2.15 -10.98 19.83
CA ASN A 7 -2.61 -11.45 21.13
C ASN A 7 -1.95 -10.63 22.25
N GLY A 8 -2.72 -10.30 23.28
CA GLY A 8 -2.23 -9.50 24.41
C GLY A 8 -3.33 -9.14 25.39
N SER A 9 -2.95 -8.44 26.47
CA SER A 9 -3.91 -7.86 27.42
C SER A 9 -4.75 -6.76 26.74
N PRO A 10 -5.92 -6.42 27.29
CA PRO A 10 -6.74 -5.31 26.79
C PRO A 10 -5.97 -4.00 26.59
N ASP A 11 -5.05 -3.66 27.51
CA ASP A 11 -4.24 -2.43 27.46
C ASP A 11 -3.23 -2.40 26.30
N SER A 12 -2.91 -3.57 25.73
CA SER A 12 -1.97 -3.70 24.61
C SER A 12 -2.67 -3.88 23.25
N ARG A 13 -4.01 -3.80 23.23
CA ARG A 13 -4.81 -4.03 22.03
C ARG A 13 -4.49 -2.99 20.96
N ARG A 14 -4.09 -3.48 19.79
CA ARG A 14 -3.72 -2.66 18.64
C ARG A 14 -3.86 -3.46 17.35
N ILE A 15 -3.77 -2.76 16.24
CA ILE A 15 -3.57 -3.35 14.93
C ILE A 15 -2.11 -3.22 14.52
N GLU A 16 -1.63 -4.16 13.72
CA GLU A 16 -0.29 -4.15 13.13
C GLU A 16 -0.42 -4.18 11.62
N HIS A 17 0.04 -3.12 10.96
CA HIS A 17 0.12 -3.05 9.50
C HIS A 17 1.43 -3.70 9.03
N ARG A 18 1.33 -4.68 8.12
CA ARG A 18 2.46 -5.55 7.72
C ARG A 18 2.83 -5.45 6.25
N VAL A 19 2.19 -4.55 5.48
CA VAL A 19 2.43 -4.41 4.04
C VAL A 19 3.59 -3.44 3.75
N THR A 20 3.83 -2.46 4.61
CA THR A 20 4.82 -1.39 4.36
C THR A 20 6.26 -1.92 4.41
N GLY A 21 7.05 -1.59 3.37
CA GLY A 21 8.50 -1.80 3.35
C GLY A 21 9.29 -0.71 4.10
N ALA A 22 10.52 -1.04 4.52
CA ALA A 22 11.38 -0.11 5.26
C ALA A 22 11.85 1.11 4.45
N ASP A 23 11.69 1.07 3.13
CA ASP A 23 11.98 2.12 2.16
C ASP A 23 10.91 3.21 2.09
N ALA A 24 9.72 2.96 2.65
CA ALA A 24 8.61 3.89 2.59
C ALA A 24 8.81 5.10 3.53
N ASN A 25 8.31 6.28 3.10
CA ASN A 25 8.30 7.46 3.95
C ASN A 25 7.34 7.25 5.14
N PRO A 26 7.82 7.25 6.40
CA PRO A 26 7.03 6.88 7.57
C PRO A 26 5.85 7.85 7.81
N TYR A 27 5.99 9.12 7.45
CA TYR A 27 4.92 10.11 7.60
C TYR A 27 3.76 9.82 6.63
N LEU A 28 4.07 9.51 5.37
CA LEU A 28 3.05 9.20 4.37
C LEU A 28 2.37 7.87 4.65
N VAL A 29 3.12 6.89 5.16
CA VAL A 29 2.57 5.60 5.60
C VAL A 29 1.56 5.82 6.72
N LEU A 30 1.95 6.54 7.77
CA LEU A 30 1.06 6.79 8.90
C LEU A 30 -0.18 7.59 8.48
N ALA A 31 0.00 8.61 7.63
CA ALA A 31 -1.10 9.41 7.10
C ALA A 31 -2.10 8.55 6.30
N ALA A 32 -1.61 7.66 5.41
CA ALA A 32 -2.46 6.78 4.62
C ALA A 32 -3.20 5.74 5.48
N ILE A 33 -2.53 5.16 6.49
CA ILE A 33 -3.16 4.22 7.42
C ILE A 33 -4.26 4.93 8.23
N LEU A 34 -3.97 6.11 8.79
CA LEU A 34 -4.95 6.87 9.56
C LEU A 34 -6.12 7.34 8.70
N ALA A 35 -5.88 7.75 7.45
CA ALA A 35 -6.94 8.10 6.51
C ALA A 35 -7.89 6.92 6.26
N GLY A 36 -7.34 5.72 6.01
CA GLY A 36 -8.15 4.51 5.82
C GLY A 36 -8.95 4.12 7.06
N ILE A 37 -8.32 4.17 8.25
CA ILE A 37 -9.00 3.88 9.53
C ILE A 37 -10.12 4.89 9.78
N HIS A 38 -9.83 6.18 9.63
CA HIS A 38 -10.82 7.23 9.86
C HIS A 38 -11.99 7.11 8.87
N TYR A 39 -11.70 6.90 7.58
CA TYR A 39 -12.73 6.69 6.57
C TYR A 39 -13.61 5.48 6.87
N GLY A 40 -13.02 4.35 7.29
CA GLY A 40 -13.76 3.15 7.67
C GLY A 40 -14.66 3.37 8.89
N ILE A 41 -14.16 4.05 9.92
CA ILE A 41 -14.95 4.37 11.14
C ILE A 41 -16.11 5.31 10.80
N VAL A 42 -15.86 6.40 10.08
CA VAL A 42 -16.88 7.41 9.76
C VAL A 42 -17.99 6.86 8.88
N ASN A 43 -17.66 5.95 7.96
CA ASN A 43 -18.63 5.35 7.05
C ASN A 43 -19.13 3.98 7.52
N GLU A 44 -18.83 3.59 8.77
CA GLU A 44 -19.24 2.32 9.38
C GLU A 44 -18.99 1.10 8.46
N ILE A 45 -17.82 1.08 7.82
CA ILE A 45 -17.46 0.03 6.86
C ILE A 45 -17.20 -1.28 7.60
N ASP A 46 -17.94 -2.32 7.24
CA ASP A 46 -17.70 -3.69 7.73
C ASP A 46 -16.40 -4.25 7.12
N PRO A 47 -15.38 -4.58 7.94
CA PRO A 47 -14.14 -5.19 7.44
C PRO A 47 -14.33 -6.65 7.00
N GLY A 48 -15.49 -7.26 7.26
CA GLY A 48 -15.78 -8.66 6.99
C GLY A 48 -15.15 -9.61 8.01
N GLU A 49 -15.26 -10.90 7.71
CA GLU A 49 -14.74 -11.96 8.59
C GLU A 49 -13.21 -11.96 8.62
N PRO A 50 -12.60 -12.23 9.79
CA PRO A 50 -11.16 -12.40 9.89
C PRO A 50 -10.66 -13.50 8.97
N ALA A 51 -9.56 -13.25 8.23
CA ALA A 51 -8.93 -14.28 7.44
C ALA A 51 -8.38 -15.41 8.33
N GLU A 52 -8.73 -16.65 8.01
CA GLU A 52 -8.23 -17.86 8.66
C GLU A 52 -7.09 -18.52 7.85
N GLY A 53 -6.20 -19.26 8.52
CA GLY A 53 -5.14 -20.03 7.85
C GLY A 53 -3.91 -19.22 7.43
N ASN A 54 -3.13 -19.78 6.49
CA ASN A 54 -1.89 -19.19 6.01
C ASN A 54 -2.15 -18.27 4.81
N ALA A 55 -2.15 -16.97 5.07
CA ALA A 55 -2.36 -15.95 4.05
C ALA A 55 -1.24 -15.83 2.99
N CYS A 56 -0.20 -16.67 3.03
CA CYS A 56 0.74 -16.82 1.91
C CYS A 56 0.24 -17.78 0.83
N GLU A 57 -0.80 -18.59 1.12
CA GLU A 57 -1.34 -19.57 0.17
C GLU A 57 -2.30 -18.96 -0.84
N VAL A 58 -2.96 -17.87 -0.45
CA VAL A 58 -3.90 -17.12 -1.31
C VAL A 58 -3.43 -15.68 -1.38
N MET A 59 -3.10 -15.23 -2.59
CA MET A 59 -2.73 -13.84 -2.84
C MET A 59 -4.00 -12.99 -2.82
N ASP A 60 -3.96 -11.88 -2.10
CA ASP A 60 -5.03 -10.88 -2.11
C ASP A 60 -4.98 -10.13 -3.44
N GLU A 61 -5.97 -10.37 -4.30
CA GLU A 61 -6.05 -9.78 -5.65
C GLU A 61 -6.22 -8.26 -5.61
N ASP A 62 -6.76 -7.71 -4.51
CA ASP A 62 -6.95 -6.27 -4.38
C ASP A 62 -5.63 -5.56 -4.07
N ILE A 63 -4.61 -6.24 -3.54
CA ILE A 63 -3.32 -5.62 -3.22
C ILE A 63 -2.44 -5.53 -4.48
N PRO A 64 -2.08 -4.31 -4.93
CA PRO A 64 -1.22 -4.17 -6.09
C PRO A 64 0.23 -4.54 -5.74
N PHE A 65 0.75 -5.60 -6.35
CA PHE A 65 2.16 -6.02 -6.24
C PHE A 65 3.09 -5.40 -7.29
N TYR A 66 2.57 -4.47 -8.10
CA TYR A 66 3.32 -3.78 -9.14
C TYR A 66 3.16 -2.27 -8.98
N LEU A 67 4.27 -1.53 -9.01
CA LEU A 67 4.26 -0.11 -8.69
C LEU A 67 3.32 0.69 -9.60
N PRO A 68 3.33 0.55 -10.93
CA PRO A 68 2.37 1.23 -11.79
C PRO A 68 0.89 0.95 -11.48
N SER A 69 0.52 -0.28 -11.10
CA SER A 69 -0.87 -0.58 -10.72
C SER A 69 -1.24 0.06 -9.38
N ALA A 70 -0.32 0.10 -8.42
CA ALA A 70 -0.50 0.81 -7.15
C ALA A 70 -0.70 2.32 -7.37
N LEU A 71 0.13 2.94 -8.22
CA LEU A 71 0.02 4.37 -8.55
C LEU A 71 -1.29 4.68 -9.30
N LYS A 72 -1.73 3.80 -10.21
CA LYS A 72 -3.03 3.92 -10.88
C LYS A 72 -4.19 3.87 -9.88
N ARG A 73 -4.15 2.93 -8.93
CA ARG A 73 -5.16 2.82 -7.87
C ARG A 73 -5.19 4.06 -6.98
N LEU A 74 -4.03 4.57 -6.58
CA LEU A 74 -3.92 5.81 -5.79
C LEU A 74 -4.54 7.01 -6.52
N ARG A 75 -4.23 7.18 -7.81
CA ARG A 75 -4.79 8.28 -8.62
C ARG A 75 -6.31 8.19 -8.78
N GLY A 76 -6.86 6.98 -8.85
CA GLY A 76 -8.30 6.75 -8.94
C GLY A 76 -9.04 6.77 -7.61
N SER A 77 -8.37 7.03 -6.49
CA SER A 77 -8.98 6.99 -5.17
C SER A 77 -9.51 8.37 -4.76
N ASP A 78 -10.83 8.54 -4.78
CA ASP A 78 -11.49 9.75 -4.28
C ASP A 78 -11.22 9.94 -2.78
N VAL A 79 -11.19 8.85 -2.02
CA VAL A 79 -10.83 8.85 -0.59
C VAL A 79 -9.44 9.46 -0.39
N MET A 80 -8.41 8.95 -1.07
CA MET A 80 -7.06 9.49 -0.86
C MET A 80 -6.92 10.94 -1.36
N ARG A 81 -7.71 11.35 -2.37
CA ARG A 81 -7.77 12.75 -2.83
C ARG A 81 -8.37 13.67 -1.76
N GLU A 82 -9.37 13.22 -1.01
CA GLU A 82 -9.94 13.97 0.10
C GLU A 82 -8.94 14.14 1.26
N TYR A 83 -8.26 13.06 1.66
CA TYR A 83 -7.35 13.10 2.82
C TYR A 83 -5.99 13.72 2.55
N LEU A 84 -5.38 13.44 1.38
CA LEU A 84 -4.04 13.93 1.04
C LEU A 84 -4.06 15.17 0.15
N GLY A 85 -5.20 15.49 -0.46
CA GLY A 85 -5.37 16.57 -1.41
C GLY A 85 -5.15 16.12 -2.86
N GLU A 86 -6.06 16.54 -3.73
CA GLU A 86 -6.08 16.20 -5.16
C GLU A 86 -4.72 16.44 -5.84
N ARG A 87 -4.17 17.64 -5.69
CA ARG A 87 -2.88 18.02 -6.29
C ARG A 87 -1.72 17.18 -5.76
N TYR A 88 -1.74 16.83 -4.48
CA TYR A 88 -0.66 16.04 -3.89
C TYR A 88 -0.65 14.63 -4.47
N VAL A 89 -1.83 13.99 -4.54
CA VAL A 89 -2.00 12.65 -5.12
C VAL A 89 -1.44 12.58 -6.54
N ASP A 90 -1.78 13.56 -7.38
CA ASP A 90 -1.30 13.59 -8.77
C ASP A 90 0.21 13.81 -8.85
N VAL A 91 0.76 14.80 -8.13
CA VAL A 91 2.21 15.08 -8.16
C VAL A 91 3.01 13.90 -7.62
N TYR A 92 2.56 13.27 -6.52
CA TYR A 92 3.23 12.10 -5.96
C TYR A 92 3.23 10.94 -6.94
N ALA A 93 2.08 10.63 -7.55
CA ALA A 93 1.97 9.51 -8.47
C ALA A 93 2.79 9.71 -9.75
N GLU A 94 2.77 10.91 -10.33
CA GLU A 94 3.60 11.24 -11.50
C GLU A 94 5.10 11.18 -11.17
N THR A 95 5.51 11.70 -10.01
CA THR A 95 6.92 11.62 -9.56
C THR A 95 7.39 10.16 -9.47
N LYS A 96 6.58 9.30 -8.86
CA LYS A 96 6.92 7.87 -8.71
C LYS A 96 6.89 7.11 -10.03
N MET A 97 6.02 7.49 -10.97
CA MET A 97 6.02 6.92 -12.31
C MET A 97 7.28 7.32 -13.09
N LEU A 98 7.73 8.58 -12.99
CA LEU A 98 8.98 9.01 -13.63
C LEU A 98 10.21 8.28 -13.09
N GLU A 99 10.26 8.05 -11.77
CA GLU A 99 11.30 7.22 -11.15
C GLU A 99 11.28 5.78 -11.68
N PHE A 100 10.08 5.20 -11.79
CA PHE A 100 9.87 3.85 -12.32
C PHE A 100 10.30 3.74 -13.80
N ASP A 101 9.88 4.66 -14.65
CA ASP A 101 10.24 4.69 -16.08
C ASP A 101 11.75 4.83 -16.26
N LYS A 102 12.39 5.65 -15.42
CA LYS A 102 13.85 5.79 -15.44
C LYS A 102 14.53 4.46 -15.10
N PHE A 103 14.02 3.75 -14.10
CA PHE A 103 14.52 2.42 -13.73
C PHE A 103 14.35 1.41 -14.86
N GLN A 104 13.17 1.34 -15.49
CA GLN A 104 12.87 0.40 -16.57
C GLN A 104 13.70 0.62 -17.84
N ARG A 105 14.24 1.82 -18.07
CA ARG A 105 15.11 2.13 -19.21
C ARG A 105 16.57 1.70 -19.00
N ALA A 106 16.96 1.36 -17.78
CA ALA A 106 18.31 0.90 -17.48
C ALA A 106 18.42 -0.61 -17.78
N ILE A 107 19.39 -0.99 -18.60
CA ILE A 107 19.70 -2.41 -18.83
C ILE A 107 20.46 -2.93 -17.62
N SER A 108 19.89 -3.92 -16.95
CA SER A 108 20.47 -4.54 -15.76
C SER A 108 21.58 -5.53 -16.12
N PRO A 109 22.58 -5.73 -15.25
CA PRO A 109 23.60 -6.77 -15.43
C PRO A 109 23.02 -8.16 -15.71
N LEU A 110 21.88 -8.48 -15.07
CA LEU A 110 21.19 -9.75 -15.22
C LEU A 110 20.67 -9.97 -16.65
N GLU A 111 20.24 -8.91 -17.34
CA GLU A 111 19.83 -9.00 -18.74
C GLU A 111 21.02 -9.33 -19.66
N TYR A 112 22.23 -8.86 -19.32
CA TYR A 112 23.44 -9.30 -20.04
C TYR A 112 23.69 -10.79 -19.79
N ASP A 113 23.68 -11.24 -18.54
CA ASP A 113 23.95 -12.63 -18.17
C ASP A 113 22.94 -13.63 -18.78
N TRP A 114 21.70 -13.21 -19.06
CA TRP A 114 20.65 -14.06 -19.60
C TRP A 114 20.62 -14.12 -21.12
N TYR A 115 20.98 -13.04 -21.80
CA TYR A 115 20.73 -12.88 -23.24
C TYR A 115 22.02 -12.79 -24.10
N LEU A 116 23.21 -12.68 -23.49
CA LEU A 116 24.51 -12.60 -24.17
C LEU A 116 25.51 -13.63 -23.61
#